data_AF-A0A7C4V383-F1
#
_entry.id   AF-A0A7C4V383-F1
#
_cell.length_a   1.000
_cell.length_b   1.000
_cell.length_c   1.000
_cell.angle_alpha   90.00
_cell.angle_beta   90.00
_cell.angle_gamma   90.00
#
_symmetry.space_group_name_H-M   'P 1'
#
loop_
_entity.id
_entity.type
_entity.pdbx_description
1 polymer ?
#
loop_
_entity_poly.entity_id
_entity_poly.type
_entity_poly.pdbx_seq_one_letter_code
_entity_poly.pdbx_strand_id
1 'polypeptide(L)'
;MSRKIKAHGVHRKRRGFSIVGWLAAIGMWLIEGSYVPQIVRLYRVKEFYEISLFFPLINLAGRLLVMLYSAAVGERVLALGFLAGITLRTVLLSQTLYYRWRCRRIEYLRNNTLGL
;
A
#
# COMPACT_ATOMS: atom_id res chain seq x y z
N MET A 1 -5.95 -20.09 -56.12
CA MET A 1 -4.66 -20.40 -55.44
C MET A 1 -4.67 -19.72 -54.07
N SER A 2 -5.06 -20.46 -53.03
CA SER A 2 -5.46 -19.94 -51.71
C SER A 2 -4.27 -19.85 -50.75
N ARG A 3 -3.97 -18.65 -50.22
CA ARG A 3 -2.91 -18.41 -49.22
C ARG A 3 -3.43 -18.81 -47.83
N LYS A 4 -2.94 -19.93 -47.30
CA LYS A 4 -3.12 -20.30 -45.88
C LYS A 4 -2.34 -19.32 -44.99
N ILE A 5 -3.05 -18.42 -44.31
CA ILE A 5 -2.51 -17.60 -43.22
C ILE A 5 -2.31 -18.54 -42.02
N LYS A 6 -1.06 -18.85 -41.73
CA LYS A 6 -0.63 -19.69 -40.62
C LYS A 6 -0.79 -18.86 -39.34
N ALA A 7 -1.89 -19.05 -38.62
CA ALA A 7 -2.08 -18.47 -37.30
C ALA A 7 -1.00 -19.05 -36.36
N HIS A 8 0.00 -18.24 -36.02
CA HIS A 8 0.96 -18.58 -34.99
C HIS A 8 0.24 -18.52 -33.64
N GLY A 9 -0.10 -19.72 -33.15
CA GLY A 9 -0.57 -19.91 -31.79
C GLY A 9 0.43 -19.35 -30.81
N VAL A 10 0.02 -18.30 -30.09
CA VAL A 10 0.72 -17.78 -28.93
C VAL A 10 0.60 -18.84 -27.83
N HIS A 11 1.50 -19.82 -27.84
CA HIS A 11 1.70 -20.71 -26.70
C HIS A 11 2.22 -19.87 -25.53
N ARG A 12 1.32 -19.33 -24.71
CA ARG A 12 1.64 -18.89 -23.35
C ARG A 12 2.09 -20.12 -22.56
N LYS A 13 3.39 -20.41 -22.63
CA LYS A 13 4.07 -21.39 -21.78
C LYS A 13 3.81 -20.95 -20.34
N ARG A 14 2.92 -21.66 -19.64
CA ARG A 14 2.73 -21.54 -18.18
C ARG A 14 4.04 -21.96 -17.52
N ARG A 15 5.00 -21.05 -17.44
CA ARG A 15 6.20 -21.25 -16.63
C ARG A 15 5.72 -21.22 -15.18
N GLY A 16 5.90 -22.32 -14.47
CA GLY A 16 5.69 -22.36 -13.02
C GLY A 16 6.50 -21.25 -12.34
N PHE A 17 6.08 -20.87 -11.14
CA PHE A 17 6.76 -19.83 -10.37
C PHE A 17 8.24 -20.21 -10.17
N SER A 18 9.15 -19.35 -10.64
CA SER A 18 10.59 -19.54 -10.45
C SER A 18 10.98 -19.28 -8.99
N ILE A 19 12.14 -19.79 -8.56
CA ILE A 19 12.73 -19.45 -7.26
C ILE A 19 12.82 -17.92 -7.06
N VAL A 20 13.18 -17.19 -8.11
CA VAL A 20 13.23 -15.72 -8.09
C VAL A 20 11.84 -15.11 -7.85
N GLY A 21 10.79 -15.67 -8.47
CA GLY A 21 9.41 -15.24 -8.24
C GLY A 21 8.95 -15.48 -6.80
N TRP A 22 9.32 -16.62 -6.20
CA TRP A 22 9.02 -16.90 -4.80
C TRP A 22 9.74 -15.96 -3.84
N LEU A 23 11.03 -15.69 -4.07
CA LEU A 23 11.80 -14.73 -3.28
C LEU A 23 11.22 -13.31 -3.37
N ALA A 24 10.79 -12.90 -4.57
CA ALA A 24 10.13 -11.61 -4.77
C ALA A 24 8.81 -11.53 -3.99
N ALA A 25 8.00 -12.59 -4.00
CA ALA A 25 6.75 -12.65 -3.25
C ALA A 25 7.00 -12.57 -1.73
N ILE A 26 7.95 -13.35 -1.20
CA ILE A 26 8.29 -13.33 0.23
C ILE A 26 8.82 -11.95 0.65
N GLY A 27 9.75 -11.37 -0.12
CA GLY A 27 10.28 -10.03 0.13
C GLY A 27 9.17 -8.98 0.13
N MET A 28 8.22 -9.09 -0.79
CA MET A 28 7.05 -8.22 -0.81
C MET A 28 6.22 -8.36 0.47
N TRP A 29 5.87 -9.58 0.89
CA TRP A 29 5.12 -9.80 2.13
C TRP A 29 5.83 -9.27 3.38
N LEU A 30 7.16 -9.40 3.45
CA LEU A 30 7.96 -8.86 4.56
C LEU A 30 7.91 -7.32 4.59
N ILE A 31 8.03 -6.68 3.43
CA ILE A 31 7.89 -5.22 3.32
C ILE A 31 6.48 -4.79 3.74
N GLU A 32 5.44 -5.49 3.32
CA GLU A 32 4.07 -5.18 3.74
C GLU A 32 3.85 -5.40 5.24
N GLY A 33 4.42 -6.47 5.80
CA GLY A 33 4.38 -6.74 7.24
C GLY A 33 5.04 -5.65 8.09
N SER A 34 6.05 -4.95 7.56
CA SER A 34 6.77 -3.90 8.29
C SER A 34 5.91 -2.70 8.70
N TYR A 35 4.70 -2.54 8.13
CA TYR A 35 3.76 -1.49 8.52
C TYR A 35 2.98 -1.82 9.79
N VAL A 36 2.85 -3.11 10.15
CA VAL A 36 2.17 -3.54 11.37
C VAL A 36 2.78 -2.92 12.63
N PRO A 37 4.11 -3.00 12.88
CA PRO A 37 4.70 -2.35 14.06
C PRO A 37 4.55 -0.83 14.02
N GLN A 38 4.52 -0.19 12.84
CA GLN A 38 4.30 1.25 12.71
C GLN A 38 2.89 1.65 13.14
N ILE A 39 1.87 0.89 12.70
CA ILE A 39 0.48 1.05 13.10
C ILE A 39 0.31 0.85 14.61
N VAL A 40 0.91 -0.20 15.16
CA VAL A 40 0.85 -0.49 16.60
C VAL A 40 1.54 0.61 17.42
N ARG A 41 2.70 1.09 16.97
CA ARG A 41 3.42 2.19 17.64
C ARG A 41 2.58 3.46 17.64
N LEU A 42 2.01 3.85 16.49
CA LEU A 42 1.17 5.05 16.38
C LEU A 42 -0.09 4.94 17.26
N TYR A 43 -0.70 3.75 17.32
CA TYR A 43 -1.82 3.48 18.21
C TYR A 43 -1.47 3.60 19.69
N ARG A 44 -0.29 3.13 20.11
CA ARG A 44 0.16 3.20 21.51
C ARG A 44 0.54 4.61 21.93
N VAL A 45 1.32 5.29 21.09
CA VAL A 45 1.85 6.63 21.40
C VAL A 45 0.72 7.66 21.35
N LYS A 46 -0.26 7.52 20.44
CA LYS A 46 -1.40 8.45 20.24
C LYS A 46 -1.00 9.91 19.97
N GLU A 47 0.29 10.20 19.89
CA GLU A 47 0.84 11.48 19.53
C GLU A 47 1.36 11.43 18.10
N PHE A 48 1.03 12.47 17.34
CA PHE A 48 1.66 12.75 16.07
C PHE A 48 2.95 13.52 16.41
N TYR A 49 4.08 12.82 16.49
CA TYR A 49 5.39 13.46 16.67
C TYR A 49 5.81 14.05 15.32
N GLU A 50 5.27 15.21 14.94
CA GLU A 50 5.64 15.95 13.71
C GLU A 50 5.68 15.13 12.40
N ILE A 51 5.04 13.96 12.37
CA ILE A 51 5.15 13.04 11.23
C ILE A 51 4.44 13.67 10.04
N SER A 52 5.21 13.93 8.98
CA SER A 52 4.69 14.46 7.74
C SER A 52 3.66 13.49 7.15
N LEU A 53 2.42 13.96 7.00
CA LEU A 53 1.34 13.25 6.29
C LEU A 53 1.74 12.88 4.86
N PHE A 54 2.74 13.57 4.30
CA PHE A 54 3.23 13.33 2.96
C PHE A 54 3.72 11.90 2.77
N PHE A 55 4.42 11.34 3.77
CA PHE A 55 5.00 10.00 3.66
C PHE A 55 3.94 8.90 3.51
N PRO A 56 2.96 8.72 4.41
CA PRO A 56 1.94 7.69 4.24
C PRO A 56 1.09 7.91 2.98
N LEU A 57 0.88 9.17 2.56
CA LEU A 57 0.08 9.52 1.39
C LEU A 57 0.79 9.16 0.07
N ILE A 58 2.06 9.53 -0.10
CA ILE A 58 2.84 9.14 -1.29
C ILE A 58 3.04 7.63 -1.35
N ASN A 59 3.18 6.98 -0.20
CA ASN A 59 3.35 5.53 -0.12
C ASN A 59 2.08 4.78 -0.56
N LEU A 60 0.90 5.26 -0.13
CA LEU A 60 -0.37 4.70 -0.58
C LEU A 60 -0.59 4.94 -2.07
N ALA A 61 -0.30 6.15 -2.57
CA ALA A 61 -0.43 6.48 -3.99
C ALA A 61 0.48 5.61 -4.88
N GLY A 62 1.76 5.47 -4.50
CA GLY A 62 2.70 4.61 -5.22
C GLY A 62 2.25 3.14 -5.25
N ARG A 63 1.69 2.64 -4.13
CA ARG A 63 1.17 1.27 -4.07
C ARG A 63 -0.05 1.06 -4.97
N LEU A 64 -0.97 2.01 -5.02
CA LEU A 64 -2.12 1.97 -5.91
C LEU A 64 -1.69 1.94 -7.38
N LEU A 65 -0.71 2.77 -7.76
CA LEU A 65 -0.16 2.78 -9.12
C LEU A 65 0.46 1.43 -9.50
N VAL A 66 1.25 0.82 -8.61
CA VAL A 66 1.85 -0.49 -8.84
C VAL A 66 0.77 -1.58 -8.98
N MET A 67 -0.29 -1.53 -8.16
CA MET A 67 -1.40 -2.48 -8.29
C MET A 67 -2.10 -2.35 -9.65
N LEU A 68 -2.39 -1.12 -10.09
CA LEU A 68 -3.00 -0.85 -11.40
C LEU A 68 -2.11 -1.34 -12.55
N TYR A 69 -0.81 -1.08 -12.47
CA TYR A 69 0.15 -1.58 -13.45
C TYR A 69 0.19 -3.12 -13.50
N SER A 70 0.26 -3.78 -12.34
CA SER A 70 0.26 -5.24 -12.25
C SER A 70 -1.03 -5.86 -12.82
N ALA A 71 -2.18 -5.23 -12.57
CA ALA A 71 -3.45 -5.63 -13.16
C ALA A 71 -3.45 -5.47 -14.69
N ALA A 72 -2.90 -4.36 -15.21
CA ALA A 72 -2.81 -4.09 -16.65
C ALA A 72 -1.91 -5.09 -17.40
N VAL A 73 -0.81 -5.53 -16.77
CA VAL A 73 0.12 -6.53 -17.33
C VAL A 73 -0.43 -7.97 -17.24
N GLY A 74 -1.51 -8.18 -16.48
CA GLY A 74 -2.17 -9.48 -16.33
C GLY A 74 -1.62 -10.35 -15.19
N GLU A 75 -0.79 -9.78 -14.31
CA GLU A 75 -0.20 -10.44 -13.15
C GLU A 75 -1.15 -10.43 -11.94
N ARG A 76 -2.32 -11.05 -12.09
CA ARG A 76 -3.45 -10.96 -11.13
C ARG A 76 -3.10 -11.45 -9.71
N VAL A 77 -2.19 -12.40 -9.58
CA VAL A 77 -1.76 -12.94 -8.28
C VAL A 77 -1.00 -11.89 -7.47
N LEU A 78 -0.11 -11.14 -8.12
CA LEU A 78 0.62 -10.04 -7.49
C LEU A 78 -0.33 -8.87 -7.17
N ALA A 79 -1.26 -8.56 -8.07
CA ALA A 79 -2.30 -7.56 -7.83
C ALA A 79 -3.11 -7.85 -6.57
N LEU A 80 -3.52 -9.10 -6.33
CA LEU A 80 -4.20 -9.50 -5.10
C LEU A 80 -3.29 -9.39 -3.87
N GLY A 81 -2.01 -9.73 -3.99
CA GLY A 81 -1.03 -9.56 -2.92
C GLY A 81 -0.87 -8.09 -2.47
N PHE A 82 -1.04 -7.12 -3.38
CA PHE A 82 -0.98 -5.70 -3.03
C PHE A 82 -2.17 -5.21 -2.20
N LEU A 83 -3.30 -5.93 -2.19
CA LEU A 83 -4.48 -5.52 -1.42
C LEU A 83 -4.17 -5.43 0.08
N ALA A 84 -3.46 -6.43 0.63
CA ALA A 84 -3.05 -6.43 2.04
C ALA A 84 -2.18 -5.20 2.36
N GLY A 85 -1.24 -4.87 1.48
CA GLY A 85 -0.40 -3.69 1.60
C GLY A 85 -1.17 -2.37 1.51
N ILE A 86 -2.17 -2.28 0.64
CA ILE A 86 -3.06 -1.11 0.53
C ILE A 86 -3.84 -0.94 1.83
N THR A 87 -4.45 -2.02 2.34
CA THR A 87 -5.20 -1.98 3.60
C THR A 87 -4.35 -1.47 4.75
N LEU A 88 -3.13 -2.00 4.93
CA LEU A 88 -2.23 -1.56 6.00
C LEU A 88 -1.86 -0.07 5.88
N ARG A 89 -1.55 0.41 4.67
CA ARG A 89 -1.23 1.82 4.44
C ARG A 89 -2.43 2.74 4.65
N THR A 90 -3.62 2.32 4.23
CA THR A 90 -4.86 3.05 4.50
C THR A 90 -5.10 3.16 5.99
N VAL A 91 -4.94 2.08 6.76
CA VAL A 91 -5.06 2.11 8.23
C VAL A 91 -4.06 3.09 8.83
N LEU A 92 -2.79 3.04 8.42
CA LEU A 92 -1.76 3.95 8.90
C LEU A 92 -2.10 5.42 8.57
N LEU A 93 -2.54 5.70 7.34
CA LEU A 93 -2.96 7.03 6.92
C LEU A 93 -4.16 7.53 7.73
N SER A 94 -5.19 6.69 7.89
CA SER A 94 -6.38 7.00 8.68
C SER A 94 -6.04 7.29 10.14
N GLN A 95 -5.18 6.49 10.77
CA GLN A 95 -4.69 6.76 12.13
C GLN A 95 -3.96 8.10 12.20
N THR A 96 -3.11 8.39 11.23
CA THR A 96 -2.33 9.63 11.19
C THR A 96 -3.25 10.86 11.06
N LEU A 97 -4.26 10.79 10.20
CA LEU A 97 -5.29 11.83 10.05
C LEU A 97 -6.13 12.00 11.31
N TYR A 98 -6.58 10.88 11.91
CA TYR A 98 -7.40 10.90 13.11
C TYR A 98 -6.70 11.55 14.30
N TYR A 99 -5.47 11.12 14.61
CA TYR A 99 -4.71 11.69 15.74
C TYR A 99 -4.35 13.15 15.50
N ARG A 100 -4.02 13.53 14.27
CA ARG A 100 -3.76 14.94 13.92
C ARG A 100 -4.99 15.82 14.11
N TRP A 101 -6.16 15.36 13.66
CA TRP A 101 -7.42 16.08 13.85
C TRP A 101 -7.77 16.21 15.34
N ARG A 102 -7.63 15.12 16.11
CA ARG A 102 -7.88 15.11 17.55
C ARG A 102 -6.98 16.10 18.30
N CYS A 103 -5.67 16.10 18.04
CA CYS A 103 -4.74 17.03 18.68
C CYS A 103 -5.08 18.48 18.36
N ARG A 104 -5.31 18.82 17.09
CA ARG A 104 -5.74 20.18 16.70
C ARG A 104 -7.01 20.62 17.38
N ARG A 105 -7.97 19.71 17.55
CA ARG A 105 -9.24 20.00 18.24
C ARG A 105 -9.02 20.24 19.73
N ILE A 106 -8.18 19.45 20.39
CA ILE A 106 -7.83 19.63 21.81
C ILE A 106 -7.13 20.97 22.01
N GLU A 107 -6.19 21.32 21.13
CA GLU A 107 -5.46 22.59 21.17
C GLU A 107 -6.38 23.79 20.94
N TYR A 108 -7.28 23.71 19.95
CA TYR A 108 -8.31 24.73 19.72
C TYR A 108 -9.21 24.93 20.94
N LEU A 109 -9.66 23.84 21.56
CA LEU A 109 -10.48 23.92 22.77
C LEU A 109 -9.68 24.55 23.91
N ARG A 110 -8.46 24.08 24.18
CA ARG A 110 -7.58 24.61 25.23
C ARG A 110 -7.39 26.12 25.10
N ASN A 111 -7.11 26.63 23.91
CA ASN A 111 -6.90 28.06 23.68
C ASN A 111 -8.20 28.86 23.86
N ASN A 112 -9.35 28.32 23.43
CA ASN A 112 -10.65 28.97 23.64
C ASN A 112 -11.14 28.96 25.09
N THR A 113 -10.86 27.91 25.88
CA THR A 113 -11.27 27.88 27.31
C THR A 113 -10.31 28.61 28.23
N LEU A 114 -9.00 28.59 27.95
CA LEU A 114 -7.99 29.19 28.83
C LEU A 114 -7.55 30.59 28.38
N GLY A 115 -7.95 31.05 27.19
CA GLY A 115 -7.61 32.39 26.68
C GLY A 115 -6.12 32.65 26.49
N LEU A 116 -5.31 31.59 26.42
CA LEU A 116 -3.86 31.61 26.16
C LEU A 116 -3.55 31.60 24.67
#